data_AF-A0A1F6HQN4-F1
#
_entry.id   AF-A0A1F6HQN4-F1
#
_cell.length_a   1.000
_cell.length_b   1.000
_cell.length_c   1.000
_cell.angle_alpha   90.00
_cell.angle_beta   90.00
_cell.angle_gamma   90.00
#
_symmetry.space_group_name_H-M   'P 1'
#
loop_
_entity.id
_entity.type
_entity.pdbx_description
1 polymer ?
#
loop_
_entity_poly.entity_id
_entity_poly.type
_entity_poly.pdbx_seq_one_letter_code
_entity_poly.pdbx_strand_id
1 'polypeptide(L)'
;MNNKIYTDKDPRESLLYEDLTYKVRGAIFNVYNELGFGHKENVYQKALIKEFTDQNLKYATESTLKVMYKGTDVGNYRPDLVVEDKIILELKAVEFMPKTFETQLINYLKTTGYKLGLLVNFGAPKLYIKRLVWTDPRKSIIKDRRKSSAALQQGFTLIEVLTAVVILATLLIATLFVVSPITQLNKANDSKRQAAIGQIKNALDLYYHDKNCYPAAGSAFTTALAAGTTWTEGSTVYIKKVPLDDAGHAYKYIVETGTCPQWSVVFAKLNNVRVNNNTCSLALVTEQDCTPNGYDASWACTTLGSLGTTGCSQVAAAPITY
;
A
#
# COMPACT_ATOMS: atom_id res chain seq x y z
N MET A 1 -28.78 -2.72 2.72
CA MET A 1 -29.88 -1.78 2.40
C MET A 1 -29.27 -0.64 1.61
N ASN A 2 -29.49 -0.61 0.30
CA ASN A 2 -28.82 0.30 -0.62
C ASN A 2 -29.52 1.67 -0.63
N ASN A 3 -28.90 2.68 -0.02
CA ASN A 3 -29.34 4.06 -0.13
C ASN A 3 -29.01 4.57 -1.55
N LYS A 4 -30.04 4.72 -2.39
CA LYS A 4 -29.91 5.41 -3.68
C LYS A 4 -29.78 6.91 -3.44
N ILE A 5 -28.60 7.46 -3.70
CA ILE A 5 -28.40 8.89 -3.94
C ILE A 5 -28.95 9.14 -5.35
N TYR A 6 -30.06 9.87 -5.46
CA TYR A 6 -30.63 10.24 -6.75
C TYR A 6 -29.76 11.35 -7.36
N THR A 7 -28.99 11.03 -8.40
CA THR A 7 -28.50 12.06 -9.33
C THR A 7 -29.53 12.22 -10.42
N ASP A 8 -30.04 13.45 -10.58
CA ASP A 8 -30.99 13.85 -11.63
C ASP A 8 -30.62 13.24 -12.99
N LYS A 9 -31.39 12.25 -13.43
CA LYS A 9 -31.22 11.59 -14.73
C LYS A 9 -32.56 11.32 -15.45
N ASP A 10 -33.69 11.91 -15.01
CA ASP A 10 -34.93 11.91 -15.82
C ASP A 10 -35.21 13.32 -16.36
N PRO A 11 -35.11 13.55 -17.69
CA PRO A 11 -35.38 14.84 -18.33
C PRO A 11 -36.87 15.26 -18.34
N ARG A 12 -37.78 14.51 -17.68
CA ARG A 12 -39.23 14.79 -17.62
C ARG A 12 -39.72 15.21 -16.23
N GLU A 13 -38.86 15.25 -15.22
CA GLU A 13 -39.19 15.80 -13.91
C GLU A 13 -38.53 17.18 -13.74
N SER A 14 -39.31 18.19 -13.36
CA SER A 14 -38.76 19.52 -13.07
C SER A 14 -37.84 19.43 -11.86
N LEU A 15 -36.68 20.09 -11.94
CA LEU A 15 -35.68 20.00 -10.88
C LEU A 15 -36.26 20.62 -9.60
N LEU A 16 -36.05 19.98 -8.45
CA LEU A 16 -36.49 20.56 -7.17
C LEU A 16 -35.87 21.96 -6.98
N TYR A 17 -36.69 23.01 -6.93
CA TYR A 17 -36.22 24.39 -6.91
C TYR A 17 -35.36 24.77 -8.14
N GLU A 18 -35.77 24.33 -9.33
CA GLU A 18 -35.06 24.56 -10.60
C GLU A 18 -34.61 26.02 -10.79
N ASP A 19 -35.56 26.94 -10.89
CA ASP A 19 -35.29 28.36 -11.15
C ASP A 19 -34.36 28.98 -10.10
N LEU A 20 -34.59 28.65 -8.82
CA LEU A 20 -33.76 29.12 -7.73
C LEU A 20 -32.35 28.53 -7.80
N THR A 21 -32.22 27.25 -8.14
CA THR A 21 -30.93 26.58 -8.32
C THR A 21 -30.16 27.21 -9.47
N TYR A 22 -30.82 27.57 -10.58
CA TYR A 22 -30.19 28.27 -11.69
C TYR A 22 -29.62 29.62 -11.27
N LYS A 23 -30.41 30.44 -10.55
CA LYS A 23 -29.94 31.74 -10.03
C LYS A 23 -28.73 31.58 -9.09
N VAL A 24 -28.83 30.65 -8.14
CA VAL A 24 -27.75 30.36 -7.18
C VAL A 24 -26.48 29.89 -7.88
N ARG A 25 -26.61 28.99 -8.88
CA ARG A 25 -25.45 28.55 -9.68
C ARG A 25 -24.86 29.68 -10.49
N GLY A 26 -25.68 30.56 -11.06
CA GLY A 26 -25.23 31.76 -11.77
C GLY A 26 -24.32 32.63 -10.87
N ALA A 27 -24.78 32.94 -9.66
CA ALA A 27 -23.97 33.65 -8.67
C ALA A 27 -22.63 32.94 -8.37
N ILE A 28 -22.65 31.62 -8.17
CA ILE A 28 -21.43 30.83 -7.93
C ILE A 28 -20.43 30.93 -9.10
N PHE A 29 -20.92 30.87 -10.34
CA PHE A 29 -20.07 31.04 -11.52
C PHE A 29 -19.53 32.46 -11.65
N ASN A 30 -20.34 33.49 -11.39
CA ASN A 30 -19.89 34.88 -11.42
C ASN A 30 -18.74 35.10 -10.44
N VAL A 31 -18.90 34.64 -9.19
CA VAL A 31 -17.84 34.72 -8.16
C VAL A 31 -16.57 34.00 -8.60
N TYR A 32 -16.69 32.80 -9.16
CA TYR A 32 -15.52 32.04 -9.62
C TYR A 32 -14.81 32.70 -10.79
N ASN A 33 -15.57 33.26 -11.75
CA ASN A 33 -15.00 33.92 -12.93
C ASN A 33 -14.28 35.22 -12.56
N GLU A 34 -14.78 35.95 -11.56
CA GLU A 34 -14.20 37.21 -11.11
C GLU A 34 -12.98 37.00 -10.18
N LEU A 35 -13.10 36.12 -9.18
CA LEU A 35 -12.05 35.93 -8.16
C LEU A 35 -11.06 34.81 -8.47
N GLY A 36 -11.42 33.88 -9.36
CA GLY A 36 -10.65 32.65 -9.59
C GLY A 36 -10.59 31.72 -8.36
N PHE A 37 -9.70 30.75 -8.41
CA PHE A 37 -9.40 29.82 -7.31
C PHE A 37 -8.21 30.32 -6.47
N GLY A 38 -8.12 29.88 -5.21
CA GLY A 38 -6.97 30.16 -4.32
C GLY A 38 -7.25 31.10 -3.15
N HIS A 39 -8.44 31.65 -3.04
CA HIS A 39 -8.87 32.40 -1.85
C HIS A 39 -9.41 31.48 -0.74
N LYS A 40 -9.53 32.00 0.49
CA LYS A 40 -10.15 31.29 1.61
C LYS A 40 -11.67 31.24 1.45
N GLU A 41 -12.32 30.23 2.03
CA GLU A 41 -13.79 30.02 1.99
C GLU A 41 -14.58 31.28 2.37
N ASN A 42 -14.14 31.99 3.41
CA ASN A 42 -14.80 33.21 3.88
C ASN A 42 -14.80 34.35 2.86
N VAL A 43 -13.85 34.39 1.92
CA VAL A 43 -13.81 35.37 0.83
C VAL A 43 -14.91 35.04 -0.18
N TYR A 44 -15.02 33.77 -0.59
CA TYR A 44 -16.07 33.31 -1.49
C TYR A 44 -17.47 33.47 -0.89
N GLN A 45 -17.62 33.20 0.40
CA GLN A 45 -18.88 33.41 1.11
C GLN A 45 -19.32 34.88 1.05
N LYS A 46 -18.41 35.82 1.31
CA LYS A 46 -18.70 37.27 1.21
C LYS A 46 -19.03 37.71 -0.22
N ALA A 47 -18.34 37.16 -1.21
CA ALA A 47 -18.63 37.45 -2.62
C ALA A 47 -20.01 36.92 -3.03
N LEU A 48 -20.38 35.71 -2.60
CA LEU A 48 -21.70 35.14 -2.85
C LEU A 48 -22.83 35.93 -2.18
N ILE A 49 -22.61 36.42 -0.96
CA ILE A 49 -23.54 37.30 -0.27
C ILE A 49 -23.82 38.56 -1.10
N LYS A 50 -22.78 39.14 -1.71
CA LYS A 50 -22.93 40.27 -2.62
C LYS A 50 -23.77 39.90 -3.85
N GLU A 51 -23.44 38.81 -4.55
CA GLU A 51 -24.23 38.34 -5.70
C GLU A 51 -25.71 38.09 -5.35
N PHE A 52 -25.98 37.47 -4.20
CA PHE A 52 -27.35 37.21 -3.76
C PHE A 52 -28.10 38.50 -3.41
N THR A 53 -27.41 39.48 -2.83
CA THR A 53 -27.98 40.80 -2.56
C THR A 53 -28.33 41.52 -3.87
N ASP A 54 -27.42 41.51 -4.86
CA ASP A 54 -27.63 42.13 -6.17
C ASP A 54 -28.77 41.45 -6.95
N GLN A 55 -28.97 40.15 -6.75
CA GLN A 55 -30.07 39.36 -7.34
C GLN A 55 -31.37 39.38 -6.51
N ASN A 56 -31.41 40.12 -5.39
CA ASN A 56 -32.53 40.20 -4.45
C ASN A 56 -33.01 38.82 -3.95
N LEU A 57 -32.06 37.92 -3.68
CA LEU A 57 -32.30 36.62 -3.08
C LEU A 57 -32.17 36.71 -1.55
N LYS A 58 -33.12 36.14 -0.82
CA LYS A 58 -33.00 36.01 0.64
C LYS A 58 -31.90 35.00 0.97
N TYR A 59 -30.98 35.37 1.84
CA TYR A 59 -29.97 34.46 2.37
C TYR A 59 -29.83 34.61 3.89
N ALA A 60 -29.32 33.58 4.53
CA ALA A 60 -28.89 33.59 5.91
C ALA A 60 -27.47 33.04 6.02
N THR A 61 -26.61 33.73 6.77
CA THR A 61 -25.27 33.28 7.14
C THR A 61 -25.29 32.78 8.58
N GLU A 62 -24.48 31.76 8.88
CA GLU A 62 -24.30 31.25 10.25
C GLU A 62 -25.61 30.81 10.95
N SER A 63 -26.66 30.54 10.18
CA SER A 63 -27.96 30.09 10.71
C SER A 63 -27.80 28.80 11.48
N THR A 64 -28.23 28.78 12.73
CA THR A 64 -28.14 27.58 13.57
C THR A 64 -29.33 26.67 13.27
N LEU A 65 -29.10 25.60 12.50
CA LEU A 65 -30.09 24.58 12.18
C LEU A 65 -30.07 23.49 13.24
N LYS A 66 -31.25 23.11 13.75
CA LYS A 66 -31.38 22.04 14.75
C LYS A 66 -31.14 20.67 14.11
N VAL A 67 -30.32 19.86 14.76
CA VAL A 67 -30.09 18.47 14.37
C VAL A 67 -31.05 17.60 15.16
N MET A 68 -32.04 17.03 14.47
CA MET A 68 -33.07 16.21 15.10
C MET A 68 -32.70 14.72 15.05
N TYR A 69 -32.67 14.05 16.20
CA TYR A 69 -32.55 12.60 16.32
C TYR A 69 -33.84 12.03 16.93
N LYS A 70 -34.58 11.23 16.16
CA LYS A 70 -35.88 10.64 16.58
C LYS A 70 -36.86 11.68 17.16
N GLY A 71 -36.89 12.88 16.59
CA GLY A 71 -37.75 13.98 17.05
C GLY A 71 -37.22 14.76 18.27
N THR A 72 -36.06 14.39 18.81
CA THR A 72 -35.38 15.13 19.88
C THR A 72 -34.26 16.00 19.30
N ASP A 73 -34.15 17.23 19.77
CA ASP A 73 -33.05 18.15 19.45
C ASP A 73 -31.76 17.66 20.15
N VAL A 74 -30.71 17.36 19.37
CA VAL A 74 -29.45 16.80 19.89
C VAL A 74 -28.23 17.65 19.57
N GLY A 75 -28.42 18.83 18.97
CA GLY A 75 -27.31 19.70 18.62
C GLY A 75 -27.61 20.62 17.46
N ASN A 76 -26.57 21.33 17.04
CA ASN A 76 -26.66 22.42 16.08
C ASN A 76 -25.73 22.18 14.89
N TYR A 77 -26.23 22.44 13.70
CA TYR A 77 -25.46 22.54 12.47
C TYR A 77 -25.48 23.98 11.96
N ARG A 78 -24.32 24.49 11.56
CA ARG A 78 -24.17 25.82 10.97
C ARG A 78 -23.67 25.65 9.53
N PRO A 79 -24.56 25.70 8.53
CA PRO A 79 -24.13 25.79 7.15
C PRO A 79 -23.49 27.16 6.86
N ASP A 80 -22.68 27.23 5.82
CA ASP A 80 -22.09 28.49 5.38
C ASP A 80 -23.17 29.48 4.96
N LEU A 81 -24.13 29.01 4.15
CA LEU A 81 -25.22 29.83 3.64
C LEU A 81 -26.51 29.00 3.52
N VAL A 82 -27.64 29.64 3.79
CA VAL A 82 -28.98 29.14 3.44
C VAL A 82 -29.65 30.15 2.53
N VAL A 83 -30.16 29.71 1.39
CA VAL A 83 -30.82 30.58 0.39
C VAL A 83 -32.32 30.28 0.33
N GLU A 84 -33.13 31.33 0.43
CA GLU A 84 -34.61 31.31 0.37
C GLU A 84 -35.27 30.30 1.33
N ASP A 85 -34.61 30.01 2.46
CA ASP A 85 -35.01 28.98 3.42
C ASP A 85 -35.25 27.59 2.77
N LYS A 86 -34.59 27.34 1.62
CA LYS A 86 -34.83 26.16 0.76
C LYS A 86 -33.57 25.39 0.41
N ILE A 87 -32.46 26.08 0.18
CA ILE A 87 -31.21 25.50 -0.32
C ILE A 87 -30.10 25.74 0.69
N ILE A 88 -29.46 24.67 1.16
CA ILE A 88 -28.23 24.76 1.94
C ILE A 88 -27.04 24.86 0.99
N LEU A 89 -26.14 25.81 1.20
CA LEU A 89 -24.87 25.90 0.50
C LEU A 89 -23.74 25.59 1.48
N GLU A 90 -22.92 24.61 1.11
CA GLU A 90 -21.68 24.26 1.80
C GLU A 90 -20.52 24.60 0.87
N LEU A 91 -19.66 25.49 1.31
CA LEU A 91 -18.52 26.01 0.54
C LEU A 91 -17.25 25.31 1.00
N LYS A 92 -16.38 25.04 0.04
CA LYS A 92 -15.05 24.50 0.26
C LYS A 92 -14.03 25.25 -0.58
N ALA A 93 -12.82 25.43 -0.05
CA ALA A 93 -11.68 25.95 -0.80
C ALA A 93 -10.49 25.00 -0.64
N VAL A 94 -10.61 23.79 -1.21
CA VAL A 94 -9.60 22.74 -1.12
C VAL A 94 -9.25 22.20 -2.49
N GLU A 95 -8.05 21.65 -2.63
CA GLU A 95 -7.58 21.08 -3.91
C GLU A 95 -8.34 19.80 -4.28
N PHE A 96 -8.64 18.94 -3.30
CA PHE A 96 -9.33 17.67 -3.50
C PHE A 96 -10.64 17.59 -2.69
N MET A 97 -11.71 17.08 -3.33
CA MET A 97 -13.02 16.94 -2.72
C MET A 97 -13.36 15.49 -2.30
N PRO A 98 -13.08 15.07 -1.05
CA PRO A 98 -13.44 13.74 -0.57
C PRO A 98 -14.95 13.55 -0.44
N LYS A 99 -15.41 12.31 -0.63
CA LYS A 99 -16.81 11.89 -0.52
C LYS A 99 -17.41 12.08 0.89
N THR A 100 -16.57 12.26 1.90
CA THR A 100 -16.99 12.57 3.27
C THR A 100 -17.73 13.90 3.35
N PHE A 101 -17.39 14.89 2.54
CA PHE A 101 -18.13 16.17 2.49
C PHE A 101 -19.53 16.00 1.90
N GLU A 102 -19.67 15.21 0.84
CA GLU A 102 -21.01 14.87 0.30
C GLU A 102 -21.85 14.15 1.37
N THR A 103 -21.23 13.20 2.08
CA THR A 103 -21.90 12.41 3.14
C THR A 103 -22.35 13.29 4.30
N GLN A 104 -21.52 14.25 4.70
CA GLN A 104 -21.85 15.22 5.74
C GLN A 104 -23.07 16.07 5.35
N LEU A 105 -23.08 16.66 4.15
CA LEU A 105 -24.20 17.48 3.70
C LEU A 105 -25.50 16.67 3.61
N ILE A 106 -25.46 15.43 3.12
CA ILE A 106 -26.64 14.54 3.09
C ILE A 106 -27.20 14.28 4.50
N ASN A 107 -26.34 14.04 5.49
CA ASN A 107 -26.77 13.80 6.86
C ASN A 107 -27.47 15.02 7.47
N TYR A 108 -27.02 16.23 7.13
CA TYR A 108 -27.67 17.45 7.57
C TYR A 108 -29.00 17.70 6.86
N LEU A 109 -29.10 17.46 5.55
CA LEU A 109 -30.39 17.50 4.84
C LEU A 109 -31.42 16.56 5.49
N LYS A 110 -30.97 15.37 5.89
CA LYS A 110 -31.82 14.38 6.58
C LYS A 110 -32.34 14.85 7.94
N THR A 111 -31.55 15.58 8.72
CA THR A 111 -31.84 15.91 10.12
C THR A 111 -32.43 17.31 10.32
N THR A 112 -32.25 18.21 9.35
CA THR A 112 -32.72 19.61 9.41
C THR A 112 -34.03 19.83 8.66
N GLY A 113 -34.47 18.88 7.83
CA GLY A 113 -35.70 18.98 7.03
C GLY A 113 -35.52 19.67 5.67
N TYR A 114 -34.33 20.21 5.38
CA TYR A 114 -33.99 20.74 4.07
C TYR A 114 -33.87 19.60 3.05
N LYS A 115 -34.38 19.84 1.83
CA LYS A 115 -34.42 18.82 0.77
C LYS A 115 -33.28 18.93 -0.23
N LEU A 116 -32.64 20.10 -0.33
CA LEU A 116 -31.62 20.38 -1.34
C LEU A 116 -30.41 21.05 -0.70
N GLY A 117 -29.23 20.52 -1.02
CA GLY A 117 -27.94 21.12 -0.71
C GLY A 117 -27.07 21.25 -1.96
N LEU A 118 -26.27 22.32 -2.03
CA LEU A 118 -25.21 22.49 -3.01
C LEU A 118 -23.86 22.48 -2.28
N LEU A 119 -23.03 21.49 -2.61
CA LEU A 119 -21.62 21.45 -2.17
C LEU A 119 -20.77 22.09 -3.28
N VAL A 120 -20.09 23.18 -2.95
CA VAL A 120 -19.33 23.99 -3.90
C VAL A 120 -17.86 23.97 -3.49
N ASN A 121 -16.96 23.64 -4.41
CA ASN A 121 -15.53 23.76 -4.17
C ASN A 121 -14.90 24.78 -5.12
N PHE A 122 -14.40 25.87 -4.53
CA PHE A 122 -13.67 26.96 -5.20
C PHE A 122 -12.14 26.77 -5.18
N GLY A 123 -11.62 25.78 -4.47
CA GLY A 123 -10.17 25.62 -4.27
C GLY A 123 -9.42 24.90 -5.39
N ALA A 124 -10.13 24.33 -6.35
CA ALA A 124 -9.54 23.63 -7.49
C ALA A 124 -9.55 24.52 -8.76
N PRO A 125 -8.63 24.30 -9.72
CA PRO A 125 -8.59 25.05 -10.99
C PRO A 125 -9.85 24.95 -11.86
N LYS A 126 -10.75 24.01 -11.53
CA LYS A 126 -12.09 23.89 -12.12
C LYS A 126 -13.13 23.98 -11.01
N LEU A 127 -14.04 24.95 -11.14
CA LEU A 127 -15.18 25.09 -10.25
C LEU A 127 -16.00 23.80 -10.19
N TYR A 128 -16.17 23.27 -8.99
CA TYR A 128 -16.95 22.07 -8.75
C TYR A 128 -18.22 22.43 -7.99
N ILE A 129 -19.38 22.00 -8.51
CA ILE A 129 -20.68 22.18 -7.88
C ILE A 129 -21.41 20.84 -7.90
N LYS A 130 -21.66 20.27 -6.72
CA LYS A 130 -22.45 19.05 -6.55
C LYS A 130 -23.81 19.37 -5.97
N ARG A 131 -24.86 19.00 -6.69
CA ARG A 131 -26.24 19.07 -6.26
C ARG A 131 -26.63 17.79 -5.52
N LEU A 132 -27.07 17.91 -4.27
CA LEU A 132 -27.48 16.78 -3.43
C LEU A 132 -28.94 16.96 -2.99
N VAL A 133 -29.80 16.04 -3.39
CA VAL A 133 -31.24 16.05 -3.07
C VAL A 133 -31.55 14.93 -2.08
N TRP A 134 -32.21 15.28 -0.97
CA TRP A 134 -32.74 14.34 0.00
C TRP A 134 -34.28 14.32 -0.08
N THR A 135 -34.82 13.18 -0.51
CA THR A 135 -36.25 12.88 -0.52
C THR A 135 -36.51 11.58 0.23
N ASP A 136 -37.64 11.47 0.95
CA ASP A 136 -37.99 10.22 1.64
C ASP A 136 -38.22 9.12 0.59
N PRO A 137 -37.40 8.04 0.56
CA PRO A 137 -37.54 6.97 -0.42
C PRO A 137 -38.89 6.25 -0.33
N ARG A 138 -39.63 6.35 0.77
CA ARG A 138 -40.96 5.73 0.91
C ARG A 138 -42.05 6.41 0.08
N LYS A 139 -41.87 7.67 -0.34
CA LYS A 139 -42.85 8.42 -1.16
C LYS A 139 -42.65 8.24 -2.67
N SER A 140 -41.45 7.90 -3.15
CA SER A 140 -41.19 7.74 -4.60
C SER A 140 -41.65 6.37 -5.14
N ILE A 141 -41.66 5.33 -4.31
CA ILE A 141 -41.97 3.94 -4.70
C ILE A 141 -43.40 3.76 -5.23
N ILE A 142 -44.35 4.65 -4.87
CA ILE A 142 -45.76 4.49 -5.24
C ILE A 142 -46.06 4.89 -6.70
N LYS A 143 -45.22 5.73 -7.35
CA LYS A 143 -45.47 6.17 -8.74
C LYS A 143 -44.74 5.37 -9.83
N ASP A 144 -43.67 4.66 -9.48
CA ASP A 144 -42.74 4.06 -10.46
C ASP A 144 -43.21 2.75 -11.13
N ARG A 145 -44.35 2.18 -10.73
CA ARG A 145 -44.79 0.86 -11.24
C ARG A 145 -45.25 0.83 -12.71
N ARG A 146 -45.38 1.96 -13.41
CA ARG A 146 -46.03 1.96 -14.74
C ARG A 146 -45.15 2.17 -15.97
N LYS A 147 -43.92 2.70 -15.88
CA LYS A 147 -43.20 3.06 -17.12
C LYS A 147 -41.68 2.97 -16.98
N SER A 148 -41.13 1.77 -17.17
CA SER A 148 -39.71 1.61 -17.50
C SER A 148 -39.56 0.76 -18.75
N SER A 149 -39.87 1.38 -19.89
CA SER A 149 -39.35 0.99 -21.20
C SER A 149 -39.21 2.28 -22.01
N ALA A 150 -38.01 2.54 -22.54
CA ALA A 150 -37.59 3.61 -23.46
C ALA A 150 -36.69 4.74 -22.88
N ALA A 151 -35.38 4.50 -23.09
CA ALA A 151 -34.32 5.44 -23.53
C ALA A 151 -33.77 6.47 -22.52
N LEU A 152 -32.47 6.81 -22.46
CA LEU A 152 -31.29 6.47 -23.28
C LEU A 152 -30.07 6.70 -22.35
N GLN A 153 -29.30 5.67 -22.01
CA GLN A 153 -27.90 5.87 -21.63
C GLN A 153 -27.08 5.62 -22.88
N GLN A 154 -26.13 6.51 -23.17
CA GLN A 154 -25.05 6.22 -24.11
C GLN A 154 -24.39 4.92 -23.63
N GLY A 155 -24.76 3.83 -24.28
CA GLY A 155 -24.18 2.52 -24.01
C GLY A 155 -22.77 2.55 -24.54
N PHE A 156 -21.81 2.19 -23.69
CA PHE A 156 -20.54 1.65 -24.17
C PHE A 156 -20.87 0.61 -25.23
N THR A 157 -20.30 0.75 -26.42
CA THR A 157 -20.49 -0.25 -27.45
C THR A 157 -19.95 -1.58 -26.91
N LEU A 158 -20.58 -2.70 -27.25
CA LEU A 158 -20.11 -4.01 -26.78
C LEU A 158 -18.66 -4.25 -27.21
N ILE A 159 -18.24 -3.65 -28.32
CA ILE A 159 -16.85 -3.65 -28.79
C ILE A 159 -15.91 -2.86 -27.88
N GLU A 160 -16.32 -1.72 -27.32
CA GLU A 160 -15.49 -0.90 -26.41
C GLU A 160 -15.28 -1.57 -25.06
N VAL A 161 -16.31 -2.21 -24.50
CA VAL A 161 -16.16 -3.01 -23.28
C VAL A 161 -15.28 -4.24 -23.54
N LEU A 162 -15.46 -4.89 -24.69
CA LEU A 162 -14.69 -6.07 -25.06
C LEU A 162 -13.22 -5.74 -25.29
N THR A 163 -12.89 -4.64 -25.98
CA THR A 163 -11.50 -4.21 -26.17
C THR A 163 -10.86 -3.78 -24.86
N ALA A 164 -11.59 -3.08 -23.97
CA ALA A 164 -11.06 -2.69 -22.66
C ALA A 164 -10.73 -3.90 -21.78
N VAL A 165 -11.60 -4.91 -21.72
CA VAL A 165 -11.34 -6.14 -20.94
C VAL A 165 -10.18 -6.94 -21.55
N VAL A 166 -10.07 -7.00 -22.87
CA VAL A 166 -8.94 -7.66 -23.55
C VAL A 166 -7.63 -6.92 -23.26
N ILE A 167 -7.60 -5.59 -23.36
CA ILE A 167 -6.41 -4.79 -23.06
C ILE A 167 -6.02 -4.94 -21.58
N LEU A 168 -6.99 -4.88 -20.66
CA LEU A 168 -6.69 -5.07 -19.23
C LEU A 168 -6.19 -6.49 -18.93
N ALA A 169 -6.77 -7.51 -19.57
CA ALA A 169 -6.32 -8.90 -19.41
C ALA A 169 -4.90 -9.11 -19.96
N THR A 170 -4.60 -8.58 -21.16
CA THR A 170 -3.27 -8.72 -21.77
C THR A 170 -2.22 -7.95 -20.99
N LEU A 171 -2.54 -6.75 -20.48
CA LEU A 171 -1.64 -5.99 -19.61
C LEU A 171 -1.38 -6.73 -18.29
N LEU A 172 -2.42 -7.27 -17.65
CA LEU A 172 -2.25 -8.02 -16.40
C LEU A 172 -1.36 -9.25 -16.61
N ILE A 173 -1.58 -10.00 -17.70
CA ILE A 173 -0.77 -11.15 -18.06
C ILE A 173 0.69 -10.74 -18.36
N ALA A 174 0.90 -9.67 -19.15
CA ALA A 174 2.23 -9.17 -19.48
C ALA A 174 3.03 -8.74 -18.22
N THR A 175 2.38 -8.11 -17.24
CA THR A 175 3.05 -7.71 -15.99
C THR A 175 3.54 -8.90 -15.16
N LEU A 176 2.80 -10.01 -15.14
CA LEU A 176 3.20 -11.24 -14.43
C LEU A 176 4.40 -11.94 -15.10
N PHE A 177 4.59 -11.78 -16.41
CA PHE A 177 5.74 -12.34 -17.12
C PHE A 177 7.03 -11.55 -16.90
N VAL A 178 6.97 -10.23 -16.71
CA VAL A 178 8.15 -9.38 -16.49
C VAL A 178 8.69 -9.53 -15.07
N VAL A 179 7.80 -9.72 -14.10
CA VAL A 179 8.17 -9.86 -12.70
C VAL A 179 7.84 -11.29 -12.27
N SER A 180 8.75 -12.24 -12.47
CA SER A 180 8.60 -13.56 -11.86
C SER A 180 8.81 -13.41 -10.35
N PRO A 181 7.74 -13.36 -9.52
CA PRO A 181 7.88 -12.99 -8.11
C PRO A 181 8.67 -14.05 -7.33
N ILE A 182 8.61 -15.30 -7.81
CA ILE A 182 9.33 -16.44 -7.26
C ILE A 182 10.85 -16.23 -7.36
N THR A 183 11.37 -15.71 -8.48
CA THR A 183 12.82 -15.52 -8.66
C THR A 183 13.33 -14.39 -7.76
N GLN A 184 12.54 -13.33 -7.57
CA GLN A 184 12.89 -12.22 -6.68
C GLN A 184 12.85 -12.63 -5.20
N LEU A 185 11.86 -13.43 -4.79
CA LEU A 185 11.79 -13.97 -3.44
C LEU A 185 12.94 -14.94 -3.15
N ASN A 186 13.25 -15.83 -4.10
CA ASN A 186 14.40 -16.72 -3.97
C ASN A 186 15.72 -15.94 -3.87
N LYS A 187 15.91 -14.91 -4.70
CA LYS A 187 17.09 -14.02 -4.63
C LYS A 187 17.19 -13.32 -3.27
N ALA A 188 16.08 -12.82 -2.73
CA ALA A 188 16.06 -12.17 -1.43
C ALA A 188 16.45 -13.14 -0.29
N ASN A 189 15.96 -14.38 -0.33
CA ASN A 189 16.32 -15.41 0.64
C ASN A 189 17.79 -15.83 0.51
N ASP A 190 18.30 -15.98 -0.71
CA ASP A 190 19.72 -16.28 -0.95
C ASP A 190 20.63 -15.15 -0.41
N SER A 191 20.23 -13.88 -0.57
CA SER A 191 20.94 -12.75 0.03
C SER A 191 20.96 -12.79 1.56
N LYS A 192 19.87 -13.22 2.21
CA LYS A 192 19.85 -13.40 3.68
C LYS A 192 20.79 -14.51 4.12
N ARG A 193 20.83 -15.64 3.40
CA ARG A 193 21.71 -16.78 3.70
C ARG A 193 23.18 -16.40 3.54
N GLN A 194 23.51 -15.61 2.52
CA GLN A 194 24.86 -15.07 2.34
C GLN A 194 25.27 -14.14 3.49
N ALA A 195 24.37 -13.25 3.92
CA ALA A 195 24.63 -12.38 5.08
C ALA A 195 24.80 -13.19 6.38
N ALA A 196 24.00 -14.23 6.57
CA ALA A 196 24.07 -15.13 7.73
C ALA A 196 25.42 -15.87 7.80
N ILE A 197 25.88 -16.45 6.70
CA ILE A 197 27.21 -17.07 6.64
C ILE A 197 28.31 -16.04 6.92
N GLY A 198 28.19 -14.81 6.41
CA GLY A 198 29.14 -13.74 6.72
C GLY A 198 29.21 -13.41 8.23
N GLN A 199 28.08 -13.44 8.94
CA GLN A 199 28.06 -13.26 10.39
C GLN A 199 28.76 -14.41 11.13
N ILE A 200 28.50 -15.65 10.71
CA ILE A 200 29.16 -16.83 11.29
C ILE A 200 30.66 -16.79 11.02
N LYS A 201 31.07 -16.40 9.81
CA LYS A 201 32.47 -16.23 9.42
C LYS A 201 33.18 -15.27 10.37
N ASN A 202 32.62 -14.07 10.58
CA ASN A 202 33.23 -13.07 11.45
C ASN A 202 33.38 -13.57 12.90
N ALA A 203 32.41 -14.34 13.39
CA ALA A 203 32.49 -14.95 14.72
C ALA A 203 33.60 -16.01 14.81
N LEU A 204 33.76 -16.82 13.75
CA LEU A 204 34.83 -17.81 13.64
C LEU A 204 36.21 -17.15 13.55
N ASP A 205 36.34 -16.03 12.82
CA ASP A 205 37.59 -15.25 12.74
C ASP A 205 37.97 -14.67 14.11
N LEU A 206 37.00 -14.13 14.86
CA LEU A 206 37.21 -13.66 16.23
C LEU A 206 37.66 -14.79 17.15
N TYR A 207 37.05 -15.96 17.04
CA TYR A 207 37.47 -17.13 17.81
C TYR A 207 38.87 -17.60 17.44
N TYR A 208 39.20 -17.65 16.15
CA TYR A 208 40.54 -18.00 15.69
C TYR A 208 41.59 -17.01 16.20
N HIS A 209 41.30 -15.72 16.20
CA HIS A 209 42.18 -14.70 16.77
C HIS A 209 42.47 -14.93 18.26
N ASP A 210 41.48 -15.38 19.03
CA ASP A 210 41.64 -15.60 20.47
C ASP A 210 42.29 -16.96 20.82
N LYS A 211 42.06 -17.98 19.99
CA LYS A 211 42.41 -19.38 20.29
C LYS A 211 43.47 -19.97 19.38
N ASN A 212 43.86 -19.26 18.32
CA ASN A 212 44.72 -19.74 17.21
C ASN A 212 44.23 -21.07 16.58
N CYS A 213 42.93 -21.32 16.65
CA CYS A 213 42.29 -22.50 16.07
C CYS A 213 40.82 -22.24 15.76
N TYR A 214 40.27 -22.98 14.81
CA TYR A 214 38.83 -23.03 14.59
C TYR A 214 38.18 -24.03 15.56
N PRO A 215 36.89 -23.86 15.91
CA PRO A 215 36.19 -24.78 16.81
C PRO A 215 36.15 -26.20 16.25
N ALA A 216 36.65 -27.18 17.02
CA ALA A 216 36.59 -28.59 16.62
C ALA A 216 35.16 -29.11 16.49
N ALA A 217 34.98 -30.22 15.79
CA ALA A 217 33.69 -30.92 15.74
C ALA A 217 33.23 -31.29 17.16
N GLY A 218 31.96 -31.04 17.48
CA GLY A 218 31.41 -31.28 18.83
C GLY A 218 31.71 -30.18 19.85
N SER A 219 32.35 -29.08 19.46
CA SER A 219 32.54 -27.89 20.31
C SER A 219 31.22 -27.17 20.63
N ALA A 220 31.24 -26.25 21.61
CA ALA A 220 30.07 -25.45 21.96
C ALA A 220 29.55 -24.64 20.76
N PHE A 221 30.42 -24.27 19.82
CA PHE A 221 30.01 -23.68 18.55
C PHE A 221 29.04 -24.58 17.78
N THR A 222 29.38 -25.86 17.60
CA THR A 222 28.53 -26.78 16.82
C THR A 222 27.17 -27.01 17.47
N THR A 223 27.09 -26.99 18.80
CA THR A 223 25.83 -27.02 19.54
C THR A 223 25.03 -25.73 19.36
N ALA A 224 25.69 -24.56 19.45
CA ALA A 224 25.05 -23.27 19.25
C ALA A 224 24.55 -23.10 17.81
N LEU A 225 25.32 -23.58 16.83
CA LEU A 225 24.97 -23.62 15.42
C LEU A 225 23.74 -24.48 15.15
N ALA A 226 23.69 -25.69 15.73
CA ALA A 226 22.54 -26.58 15.60
C ALA A 226 21.26 -25.99 16.20
N ALA A 227 21.37 -25.26 17.31
CA ALA A 227 20.22 -24.72 18.04
C ALA A 227 19.87 -23.26 17.70
N GLY A 228 20.69 -22.56 16.91
CA GLY A 228 20.51 -21.12 16.63
C GLY A 228 20.62 -20.23 17.88
N THR A 229 21.45 -20.63 18.84
CA THR A 229 21.58 -19.97 20.15
C THR A 229 22.85 -19.10 20.22
N THR A 230 23.08 -18.45 21.36
CA THR A 230 24.31 -17.70 21.62
C THR A 230 25.50 -18.66 21.66
N TRP A 231 26.57 -18.35 20.93
CA TRP A 231 27.85 -19.05 21.11
C TRP A 231 28.76 -18.22 22.01
N THR A 232 29.18 -18.82 23.10
CA THR A 232 30.06 -18.25 24.12
C THR A 232 31.07 -19.30 24.53
N GLU A 233 32.33 -18.90 24.73
CA GLU A 233 33.38 -19.76 25.27
C GLU A 233 34.03 -19.03 26.45
N GLY A 234 33.95 -19.61 27.65
CA GLY A 234 34.28 -18.92 28.88
C GLY A 234 33.38 -17.70 29.10
N SER A 235 33.98 -16.51 29.23
CA SER A 235 33.27 -15.23 29.38
C SER A 235 33.06 -14.47 28.06
N THR A 236 33.60 -14.96 26.94
CA THR A 236 33.60 -14.25 25.66
C THR A 236 32.46 -14.73 24.77
N VAL A 237 31.60 -13.81 24.36
CA VAL A 237 30.50 -14.07 23.42
C VAL A 237 30.98 -13.81 22.00
N TYR A 238 31.12 -14.87 21.20
CA TYR A 238 31.58 -14.78 19.81
C TYR A 238 30.44 -14.44 18.85
N ILE A 239 29.22 -14.90 19.15
CA ILE A 239 28.01 -14.51 18.41
C ILE A 239 26.77 -14.60 19.30
N LYS A 240 26.00 -13.52 19.35
CA LYS A 240 24.81 -13.38 20.22
C LYS A 240 23.66 -14.31 19.83
N LYS A 241 23.54 -14.65 18.54
CA LYS A 241 22.55 -15.58 18.03
C LYS A 241 23.08 -16.15 16.74
N VAL A 242 23.36 -17.45 16.72
CA VAL A 242 23.76 -18.10 15.46
C VAL A 242 22.56 -18.11 14.51
N PRO A 243 22.68 -17.55 13.29
CA PRO A 243 21.59 -17.56 12.32
C PRO A 243 21.24 -18.99 11.87
N LEU A 244 19.94 -19.22 11.64
CA LEU A 244 19.41 -20.41 10.98
C LEU A 244 18.90 -20.02 9.59
N ASP A 245 18.73 -20.99 8.70
CA ASP A 245 18.14 -20.74 7.38
C ASP A 245 16.63 -20.40 7.47
N ASP A 246 16.01 -20.08 6.34
CA ASP A 246 14.60 -19.67 6.29
C ASP A 246 13.63 -20.78 6.75
N ALA A 247 14.08 -22.04 6.78
CA ALA A 247 13.32 -23.20 7.24
C ALA A 247 13.67 -23.60 8.69
N GLY A 248 14.58 -22.85 9.34
CA GLY A 248 15.03 -23.11 10.70
C GLY A 248 16.11 -24.19 10.81
N HIS A 249 16.74 -24.59 9.71
CA HIS A 249 17.88 -25.52 9.76
C HIS A 249 19.19 -24.79 10.01
N ALA A 250 20.11 -25.47 10.68
CA ALA A 250 21.47 -24.99 10.86
C ALA A 250 22.28 -25.06 9.56
N TYR A 251 23.21 -24.12 9.39
CA TYR A 251 24.19 -24.18 8.31
C TYR A 251 25.17 -25.34 8.52
N LYS A 252 25.67 -25.92 7.43
CA LYS A 252 26.61 -27.04 7.53
C LYS A 252 27.99 -26.50 7.85
N TYR A 253 28.62 -27.06 8.88
CA TYR A 253 30.00 -26.74 9.26
C TYR A 253 30.89 -27.96 9.05
N ILE A 254 31.98 -27.77 8.31
CA ILE A 254 33.04 -28.76 8.11
C ILE A 254 34.34 -28.16 8.61
N VAL A 255 35.12 -28.95 9.33
CA VAL A 255 36.34 -28.50 9.98
C VAL A 255 37.41 -29.58 9.88
N GLU A 256 38.67 -29.15 9.86
CA GLU A 256 39.80 -30.07 9.96
C GLU A 256 39.68 -30.98 11.19
N THR A 257 40.04 -32.26 11.03
CA THR A 257 40.08 -33.20 12.14
C THR A 257 41.29 -32.91 13.02
N GLY A 258 41.06 -32.78 14.33
CA GLY A 258 42.13 -32.57 15.30
C GLY A 258 41.65 -31.74 16.48
N THR A 259 42.53 -31.54 17.44
CA THR A 259 42.26 -30.71 18.63
C THR A 259 42.42 -29.22 18.37
N CYS A 260 43.15 -28.85 17.31
CA CYS A 260 43.48 -27.48 16.95
C CYS A 260 43.31 -27.25 15.44
N PRO A 261 42.07 -27.31 14.90
CA PRO A 261 41.81 -27.14 13.48
C PRO A 261 42.33 -25.80 12.93
N GLN A 262 42.99 -25.83 11.77
CA GLN A 262 43.57 -24.65 11.12
C GLN A 262 42.76 -24.15 9.93
N TRP A 263 41.76 -24.91 9.50
CA TRP A 263 40.79 -24.46 8.52
C TRP A 263 39.38 -24.93 8.85
N SER A 264 38.38 -24.17 8.39
CA SER A 264 36.98 -24.57 8.44
C SER A 264 36.18 -23.98 7.28
N VAL A 265 35.01 -24.56 7.02
CA VAL A 265 34.10 -24.14 5.95
C VAL A 265 32.67 -24.19 6.44
N VAL A 266 31.91 -23.14 6.14
CA VAL A 266 30.46 -23.06 6.41
C VAL A 266 29.70 -23.03 5.09
N PHE A 267 28.66 -23.85 4.96
CA PHE A 267 27.83 -23.96 3.75
C PHE A 267 26.36 -23.58 4.00
N ALA A 268 25.76 -22.94 3.00
CA ALA A 268 24.32 -22.69 2.89
C ALA A 268 23.81 -23.24 1.57
N LYS A 269 22.68 -23.94 1.62
CA LYS A 269 21.95 -24.27 0.41
C LYS A 269 21.24 -23.03 -0.10
N LEU A 270 21.29 -22.78 -1.39
CA LEU A 270 20.61 -21.70 -2.08
C LEU A 270 19.40 -22.25 -2.84
N ASN A 271 18.35 -21.43 -2.94
CA ASN A 271 17.15 -21.80 -3.69
C ASN A 271 17.33 -21.56 -5.19
N ASN A 272 18.06 -20.50 -5.56
CA ASN A 272 18.54 -20.35 -6.92
C ASN A 272 19.98 -20.86 -6.98
N VAL A 273 20.18 -21.92 -7.75
CA VAL A 273 21.49 -22.27 -8.28
C VAL A 273 21.98 -21.05 -9.05
N ARG A 274 22.90 -20.26 -8.48
CA ARG A 274 23.75 -19.44 -9.36
C ARG A 274 24.46 -20.47 -10.21
N VAL A 275 24.22 -20.48 -11.51
CA VAL A 275 25.07 -21.23 -12.44
C VAL A 275 26.42 -20.49 -12.47
N ASN A 276 27.17 -20.58 -11.37
CA ASN A 276 28.58 -20.31 -11.38
C ASN A 276 29.18 -21.52 -12.08
N ASN A 277 29.26 -21.44 -13.40
CA ASN A 277 29.98 -22.40 -14.24
C ASN A 277 31.48 -22.43 -13.91
N ASN A 278 31.94 -21.50 -13.07
CA ASN A 278 33.28 -21.46 -12.53
C ASN A 278 33.33 -22.39 -11.33
N THR A 279 33.51 -23.68 -11.61
CA THR A 279 33.99 -24.61 -10.59
C THR A 279 35.50 -24.51 -10.51
N CYS A 280 36.04 -24.52 -9.30
CA CYS A 280 37.48 -24.35 -9.06
C CYS A 280 38.00 -25.42 -8.10
N SER A 281 39.31 -25.61 -8.06
CA SER A 281 39.92 -26.40 -7.00
C SER A 281 39.76 -25.67 -5.66
N LEU A 282 39.65 -26.41 -4.56
CA LEU A 282 39.41 -25.84 -3.23
C LEU A 282 40.49 -24.80 -2.82
N ALA A 283 41.69 -24.89 -3.40
CA ALA A 283 42.80 -23.96 -3.21
C ALA A 283 42.58 -22.57 -3.84
N LEU A 284 41.66 -22.44 -4.79
CA LEU A 284 41.35 -21.18 -5.48
C LEU A 284 40.10 -20.48 -4.92
N VAL A 285 39.40 -21.12 -3.97
CA VAL A 285 38.16 -20.62 -3.35
C VAL A 285 38.41 -19.35 -2.51
N THR A 286 39.64 -19.15 -2.06
CA THR A 286 40.03 -17.96 -1.26
C THR A 286 40.22 -16.71 -2.11
N GLU A 287 40.39 -16.84 -3.43
CA GLU A 287 40.77 -15.74 -4.32
C GLU A 287 39.73 -15.44 -5.43
N GLN A 288 38.78 -16.36 -5.67
CA GLN A 288 37.72 -16.22 -6.66
C GLN A 288 36.36 -16.67 -6.11
N ASP A 289 35.28 -15.95 -6.49
CA ASP A 289 33.88 -16.34 -6.24
C ASP A 289 33.50 -17.61 -7.06
N CYS A 290 34.04 -18.78 -6.68
CA CYS A 290 33.88 -20.05 -7.40
C CYS A 290 33.43 -21.21 -6.49
N THR A 291 32.74 -22.19 -7.07
CA THR A 291 32.25 -23.39 -6.33
C THR A 291 33.31 -24.50 -6.41
N PRO A 292 33.64 -25.22 -5.32
CA PRO A 292 34.63 -26.29 -5.42
C PRO A 292 34.19 -27.42 -6.38
N ASN A 293 35.15 -28.06 -7.06
CA ASN A 293 34.88 -29.22 -7.93
C ASN A 293 34.27 -30.39 -7.13
N GLY A 294 33.19 -31.00 -7.64
CA GLY A 294 32.48 -32.13 -7.01
C GLY A 294 31.21 -31.74 -6.23
N TYR A 295 30.83 -30.46 -6.27
CA TYR A 295 29.66 -29.91 -5.57
C TYR A 295 28.65 -29.40 -6.58
N ASP A 296 27.36 -29.52 -6.28
CA ASP A 296 26.33 -28.92 -7.11
C ASP A 296 26.31 -27.39 -6.91
N ALA A 297 25.93 -26.65 -7.95
CA ALA A 297 25.91 -25.19 -7.94
C ALA A 297 24.78 -24.60 -7.03
N SER A 298 24.07 -25.43 -6.26
CA SER A 298 23.04 -25.01 -5.31
C SER A 298 23.59 -24.65 -3.94
N TRP A 299 24.91 -24.70 -3.69
CA TRP A 299 25.52 -24.34 -2.41
C TRP A 299 26.40 -23.10 -2.50
N ALA A 300 26.29 -22.22 -1.50
CA ALA A 300 27.27 -21.16 -1.22
C ALA A 300 28.17 -21.60 -0.06
N CYS A 301 29.47 -21.28 -0.14
CA CYS A 301 30.43 -21.58 0.92
C CYS A 301 31.30 -20.35 1.25
N THR A 302 31.87 -20.33 2.46
CA THR A 302 32.96 -19.42 2.80
C THR A 302 34.08 -20.22 3.45
N THR A 303 35.31 -20.02 2.98
CA THR A 303 36.51 -20.68 3.49
C THR A 303 37.20 -19.79 4.52
N LEU A 304 37.83 -20.45 5.49
CA LEU A 304 38.50 -19.83 6.63
C LEU A 304 39.84 -20.54 6.86
N GLY A 305 40.96 -19.80 6.77
CA GLY A 305 42.32 -20.34 6.91
C GLY A 305 43.00 -20.76 5.59
N SER A 306 44.27 -21.18 5.68
CA SER A 306 45.06 -21.68 4.54
C SER A 306 44.89 -23.20 4.41
N LEU A 307 44.33 -23.67 3.29
CA LEU A 307 44.25 -25.10 2.98
C LEU A 307 45.64 -25.59 2.56
N GLY A 308 46.33 -26.32 3.44
CA GLY A 308 47.62 -26.96 3.12
C GLY A 308 47.51 -28.13 2.13
N THR A 309 48.61 -28.86 1.93
CA THR A 309 48.74 -29.96 0.95
C THR A 309 48.02 -31.27 1.33
N THR A 310 47.36 -31.34 2.49
CA THR A 310 46.70 -32.56 3.00
C THR A 310 45.17 -32.46 3.11
N GLY A 311 44.56 -31.36 2.62
CA GLY A 311 43.23 -30.93 3.08
C GLY A 311 42.06 -30.87 2.08
N CYS A 312 42.12 -31.55 0.91
CA CYS A 312 41.03 -31.48 -0.09
C CYS A 312 40.28 -32.78 -0.34
N SER A 313 40.89 -33.95 -0.08
CA SER A 313 40.29 -35.26 -0.36
C SER A 313 39.14 -35.61 0.59
N GLN A 314 39.12 -35.03 1.79
CA GLN A 314 38.08 -35.26 2.81
C GLN A 314 36.82 -34.42 2.56
N VAL A 315 36.94 -33.27 1.91
CA VAL A 315 35.80 -32.36 1.68
C VAL A 315 34.96 -32.84 0.49
N ALA A 316 35.60 -33.34 -0.59
CA ALA A 316 34.94 -33.82 -1.81
C ALA A 316 34.17 -35.15 -1.66
N ALA A 317 34.22 -35.81 -0.50
CA ALA A 317 33.67 -37.16 -0.31
C ALA A 317 32.35 -37.23 0.49
N ALA A 318 31.84 -36.11 1.01
CA ALA A 318 30.65 -36.12 1.86
C ALA A 318 29.40 -35.59 1.12
N PRO A 319 28.35 -36.40 0.91
CA PRO A 319 27.07 -35.88 0.45
C PRO A 319 26.50 -34.94 1.53
N ILE A 320 26.34 -33.67 1.19
CA ILE A 320 25.74 -32.66 2.08
C ILE A 320 24.22 -32.82 1.99
N THR A 321 23.68 -33.63 2.90
CA THR A 321 22.23 -33.73 3.17
C THR A 321 21.93 -32.98 4.46
N TYR A 322 20.75 -32.35 4.51
CA TYR A 322 20.24 -31.71 5.73
C TYR A 322 19.99 -32.73 6.83
#